data_AF-S6W0L4-F1
#
_entry.id   AF-S6W0L4-F1
#
_cell.length_a   1.000
_cell.length_b   1.000
_cell.length_c   1.000
_cell.angle_alpha   90.00
_cell.angle_beta   90.00
_cell.angle_gamma   90.00
#
_symmetry.space_group_name_H-M   'P 1'
#
loop_
_entity.id
_entity.type
_entity.pdbx_description
1 polymer ?
#
loop_
_entity_poly.entity_id
_entity_poly.type
_entity_poly.pdbx_seq_one_letter_code
_entity_poly.pdbx_strand_id
1 'polypeptide(L)' 'MPRMTQRPNLPHCCPELVQHWPLPHAVPGAVLVSGRFDPQKLGADDFQRCAIETPASIQR' A
#
# COMPACT_ATOMS: atom_id res chain seq x y z
N MET A 1 3.68 -20.65 -1.52
CA MET A 1 2.98 -19.51 -0.87
C MET A 1 3.30 -18.27 -1.68
N PRO A 2 2.31 -17.59 -2.30
CA PRO A 2 2.59 -16.38 -3.05
C PRO A 2 3.19 -15.34 -2.11
N ARG A 3 4.27 -14.67 -2.55
CA ARG A 3 4.90 -13.60 -1.78
C ARG A 3 3.87 -12.49 -1.67
N MET A 4 3.35 -12.24 -0.47
CA MET A 4 2.29 -11.26 -0.18
C MET A 4 2.60 -9.83 -0.68
N THR A 5 3.86 -9.55 -1.02
CA THR A 5 4.33 -8.28 -1.59
C THR A 5 4.44 -8.25 -3.11
N GLN A 6 4.21 -9.37 -3.81
CA GLN A 6 4.01 -9.36 -5.26
C GLN A 6 2.53 -9.10 -5.53
N ARG A 7 2.14 -7.82 -5.49
CA ARG A 7 0.86 -7.36 -6.05
C ARG A 7 1.15 -6.92 -7.48
N PRO A 8 0.71 -7.67 -8.52
CA PRO A 8 1.02 -7.34 -9.92
C PRO A 8 0.32 -6.06 -10.42
N ASN A 9 -0.53 -5.43 -9.62
CA ASN A 9 -1.29 -4.24 -10.02
C ASN A 9 -1.35 -3.22 -8.87
N LEU A 10 -0.21 -2.63 -8.53
CA LEU A 10 -0.15 -1.53 -7.57
C LEU A 10 -0.80 -0.26 -8.15
N PRO A 11 -1.43 0.58 -7.32
CA PRO A 11 -2.00 1.83 -7.78
C PRO A 11 -0.93 2.86 -8.12
N HIS A 12 -1.24 3.81 -9.01
CA HIS A 12 -0.29 4.85 -9.41
C HIS A 12 0.11 5.75 -8.22
N CYS A 13 -0.76 5.88 -7.22
CA CYS A 13 -0.46 6.57 -5.97
C CYS A 13 0.52 5.83 -5.06
N CYS A 14 0.82 4.55 -5.31
CA CYS A 14 1.77 3.74 -4.55
C CYS A 14 2.44 2.67 -5.44
N PRO A 15 3.37 3.07 -6.34
CA PRO A 15 3.83 2.22 -7.44
C PRO A 15 4.82 1.12 -7.05
N GLU A 16 5.45 1.22 -5.87
CA GLU A 16 6.47 0.28 -5.42
C GLU A 16 6.28 -0.05 -3.93
N LEU A 17 6.47 -1.32 -3.61
CA LEU A 17 6.54 -1.82 -2.24
C LEU A 17 7.97 -2.25 -1.91
N VAL A 18 8.57 -1.59 -0.93
CA VAL A 18 9.90 -1.88 -0.40
C VAL A 18 9.74 -2.70 0.87
N GLN A 19 10.36 -3.89 0.90
CA GLN A 19 10.53 -4.63 2.15
C GLN A 19 11.79 -4.11 2.85
N HIS A 20 11.62 -3.46 3.99
CA HIS A 20 12.74 -3.04 4.83
C HIS A 20 12.30 -3.03 6.29
N TRP A 21 13.24 -3.25 7.21
CA TRP A 21 12.97 -3.24 8.65
C TRP A 21 13.79 -2.11 9.32
N PRO A 22 13.20 -0.92 9.54
CA PRO A 22 13.88 0.22 10.15
C PRO A 22 13.78 0.21 11.69
N LEU A 23 12.99 -0.70 12.28
CA LEU A 23 12.74 -0.74 13.71
C LEU A 23 13.88 -1.47 14.45
N PRO A 24 14.20 -1.06 15.69
CA PRO A 24 15.34 -1.60 16.43
C PRO A 24 15.22 -3.09 16.79
N HIS A 25 14.00 -3.63 16.88
CA HIS A 25 13.76 -5.02 17.24
C HIS A 25 12.96 -5.70 16.15
N ALA A 26 13.44 -6.85 15.65
CA ALA A 26 12.72 -7.68 14.70
C ALA A 26 11.58 -8.43 15.38
N VAL A 27 10.43 -8.53 14.72
CA VAL A 27 9.30 -9.35 15.19
C VAL A 27 9.33 -10.71 14.47
N PRO A 28 9.47 -11.84 15.18
CA PRO A 28 9.54 -13.15 14.54
C PRO A 28 8.33 -13.44 13.66
N GLY A 29 8.58 -13.86 12.42
CA GLY A 29 7.53 -14.17 11.45
C GLY A 29 6.86 -12.96 10.79
N ALA A 30 7.20 -11.72 11.18
CA ALA A 30 6.67 -10.52 10.55
C ALA A 30 7.53 -10.08 9.35
N VAL A 31 6.88 -9.45 8.36
CA VAL A 31 7.55 -8.76 7.26
C VAL A 31 7.04 -7.33 7.27
N LEU A 32 7.94 -6.36 7.39
CA LEU A 32 7.59 -4.96 7.22
C LEU A 32 7.71 -4.56 5.76
N VAL A 33 6.65 -3.93 5.25
CA VAL A 33 6.53 -3.50 3.86
C VAL A 33 6.08 -2.05 3.87
N SER A 34 6.80 -1.20 3.14
CA SER A 34 6.50 0.23 2.98
C SER A 34 6.29 0.56 1.52
N GLY A 35 5.47 1.56 1.23
CA GLY A 35 5.34 2.13 -0.11
C GLY A 35 5.29 3.65 -0.05
N ARG A 36 5.84 4.33 -1.06
CA ARG A 36 5.75 5.79 -1.14
C ARG A 36 4.38 6.18 -1.68
N PHE A 37 3.63 6.95 -0.90
CA PHE A 37 2.33 7.47 -1.29
C PHE A 37 2.45 8.85 -1.94
N ASP A 38 1.79 9.03 -3.09
CA ASP A 38 1.68 10.30 -3.81
C ASP A 38 0.19 10.72 -3.90
N PRO A 39 -0.25 11.72 -3.13
CA PRO A 39 -1.66 12.14 -3.12
C PRO A 39 -2.12 12.74 -4.44
N GLN A 40 -1.20 13.28 -5.27
CA GLN A 40 -1.57 13.85 -6.57
C GLN A 40 -1.92 12.78 -7.61
N LYS A 41 -1.57 11.52 -7.33
CA LYS A 41 -1.84 10.36 -8.20
C LYS A 41 -2.96 9.47 -7.69
N LEU A 42 -3.64 9.87 -6.60
CA LEU A 42 -4.77 9.13 -6.06
C LEU A 42 -5.99 9.33 -6.97
N GLY A 43 -6.38 8.29 -7.70
CA GLY A 43 -7.62 8.28 -8.47
C GLY A 43 -8.82 7.85 -7.63
N ALA A 44 -10.03 8.26 -8.02
CA ALA A 44 -11.27 7.81 -7.37
C ALA A 44 -11.42 6.27 -7.40
N ASP A 45 -10.98 5.64 -8.49
CA ASP A 45 -11.06 4.20 -8.69
C ASP A 45 -10.04 3.42 -7.84
N ASP A 46 -9.00 4.07 -7.31
CA ASP A 46 -7.96 3.37 -6.54
C ASP A 46 -8.52 2.79 -5.22
N PHE A 47 -9.54 3.43 -4.63
CA PHE A 47 -10.26 2.90 -3.48
C PHE A 47 -10.95 1.58 -3.82
N GLN A 48 -11.71 1.55 -4.91
CA GLN A 48 -12.39 0.35 -5.40
C GLN A 48 -11.41 -0.76 -5.76
N ARG A 49 -10.30 -0.42 -6.44
CA ARG A 49 -9.23 -1.38 -6.78
C ARG A 49 -8.58 -2.01 -5.55
N CYS A 50 -8.59 -1.32 -4.41
CA CYS A 50 -8.09 -1.83 -3.14
C CYS A 50 -9.18 -2.52 -2.29
N ALA A 51 -10.41 -2.65 -2.81
CA ALA A 51 -11.58 -3.10 -2.06
C ALA A 51 -11.84 -2.27 -0.79
N ILE A 52 -11.57 -0.96 -0.85
CA ILE A 52 -11.77 0.00 0.23
C ILE A 52 -12.96 0.89 -0.15
N GLU A 53 -13.92 1.05 0.77
CA GLU A 53 -14.97 2.04 0.62
C GLU A 53 -14.39 3.45 0.76
N THR A 54 -14.68 4.33 -0.20
CA THR A 54 -14.17 5.71 -0.18
C THR A 54 -14.74 6.47 1.03
N PRO A 55 -13.91 6.95 1.96
CA PRO A 55 -14.39 7.69 3.13
C PRO A 55 -15.06 9.01 2.73
N ALA A 56 -16.19 9.34 3.36
CA ALA A 56 -16.92 10.59 3.11
C ALA A 56 -16.08 11.86 3.29
N SER A 57 -15.05 11.83 4.15
CA SER A 57 -14.14 12.97 4.39
C SER A 57 -13.23 13.30 3.20
N ILE A 58 -13.01 12.34 2.30
CA ILE A 58 -12.15 12.47 1.10
C ILE A 58 -12.99 12.83 -0.15
N GLN A 59 -14.31 12.62 -0.10
CA GLN A 59 -15.25 12.96 -1.17
C GLN A 59 -15.66 14.45 -1.20
N ARG A 60 -14.88 15.34 -0.55
CA ARG A 60 -15.20 16.76 -0.43
C ARG A 60 -14.73 17.61 -1.59
#